data_AF-A0A836KYC4-F1
#
_entry.id   AF-A0A836KYC4-F1
#
_cell.length_a   1.000
_cell.length_b   1.000
_cell.length_c   1.000
_cell.angle_alpha   90.00
_cell.angle_beta   90.00
_cell.angle_gamma   90.00
#
_symmetry.space_group_name_H-M   'P 1'
#
loop_
_entity.id
_entity.type
_entity.pdbx_description
1 polymer ?
#
loop_
_entity_poly.entity_id
_entity_poly.type
_entity_poly.pdbx_seq_one_letter_code
_entity_poly.pdbx_strand_id
1 'polypeptide(L)'
;MHISLSSSLSSASAPPHSYARASYCLQQAQASKAAGNAALQAGNPRRASFEYKKVYLYLAEYLPADVAQSASPAALGSATVGGSDAGGNSGLVHILQQQQRRKQPRSAATGSESLASPPAEAALLKLRVEMTQLYAATVNNLALAHMKLGRYEEGVKCATAVLEQPALRAALDAGAQDCTSARFSDTPAGKALLRRASCHVKLSNWALAEADIRTLTVASGGGAPNDGSDALDAAVVPLARAVAHGRQAEAAKEKEMMQRMFA
;
A
#
# COMPACT_ATOMS: atom_id res chain seq x y z
N MET A 1 -18.45 0.62 68.81
CA MET A 1 -19.13 0.39 67.51
C MET A 1 -18.21 0.94 66.42
N HIS A 2 -17.42 0.07 65.79
CA HIS A 2 -16.53 0.44 64.69
C HIS A 2 -17.30 0.33 63.36
N ILE A 3 -17.37 1.43 62.62
CA ILE A 3 -17.90 1.46 61.25
C ILE A 3 -16.71 1.16 60.32
N SER A 4 -16.69 -0.03 59.74
CA SER A 4 -15.75 -0.38 58.67
C SER A 4 -16.29 0.10 57.32
N LEU A 5 -15.64 1.11 56.75
CA LEU A 5 -15.84 1.54 55.37
C LEU A 5 -15.07 0.60 54.44
N SER A 6 -15.79 -0.28 53.73
CA SER A 6 -15.24 -1.08 52.63
C SER A 6 -15.20 -0.22 51.37
N SER A 7 -14.07 0.43 51.12
CA SER A 7 -13.79 1.09 49.85
C SER A 7 -13.22 0.11 48.85
N SER A 8 -13.96 -0.04 47.76
CA SER A 8 -13.66 -0.74 46.52
C SER A 8 -12.37 -0.24 45.87
N LEU A 9 -11.36 -1.10 45.78
CA LEU A 9 -10.23 -0.92 44.87
C LEU A 9 -10.48 -1.75 43.62
N SER A 10 -11.01 -1.07 42.60
CA SER A 10 -11.08 -1.56 41.24
C SER A 10 -9.65 -1.80 40.74
N SER A 11 -9.29 -3.06 40.56
CA SER A 11 -7.98 -3.49 40.06
C SER A 11 -7.91 -3.19 38.56
N ALA A 12 -7.47 -1.97 38.22
CA ALA A 12 -7.13 -1.62 36.85
C ALA A 12 -5.80 -2.31 36.50
N SER A 13 -5.91 -3.51 35.92
CA SER A 13 -4.82 -4.19 35.22
C SER A 13 -4.22 -3.24 34.19
N ALA A 14 -2.98 -2.80 34.42
CA ALA A 14 -2.24 -2.00 33.45
C ALA A 14 -2.10 -2.81 32.15
N PRO A 15 -2.41 -2.24 30.96
CA PRO A 15 -2.28 -2.97 29.72
C PRO A 15 -0.83 -3.42 29.54
N PRO A 16 -0.59 -4.64 29.03
CA PRO A 16 0.76 -5.12 28.77
C PRO A 16 1.48 -4.12 27.87
N HIS A 17 2.72 -3.78 28.20
CA HIS A 17 3.53 -2.75 27.51
C HIS A 17 3.57 -2.91 25.97
N SER A 18 3.32 -4.11 25.45
CA SER A 18 3.19 -4.41 24.02
C SER A 18 1.94 -3.80 23.36
N TYR A 19 0.78 -3.84 24.02
CA TYR A 19 -0.48 -3.33 23.46
C TYR A 19 -0.49 -1.80 23.39
N ALA A 20 -0.06 -1.13 24.47
CA ALA A 20 0.04 0.32 24.51
C ALA A 20 1.01 0.86 23.45
N ARG A 21 2.17 0.20 23.28
CA ARG A 21 3.15 0.55 22.23
C ARG A 21 2.57 0.34 20.83
N ALA A 22 1.93 -0.80 20.59
CA ALA A 22 1.33 -1.09 19.30
C ALA A 22 0.22 -0.08 18.96
N SER A 23 -0.62 0.28 19.92
CA SER A 23 -1.69 1.28 19.74
C SER A 23 -1.11 2.66 19.40
N TYR A 24 -0.05 3.07 20.10
CA TYR A 24 0.67 4.31 19.78
C TYR A 24 1.27 4.28 18.37
N CYS A 25 1.90 3.18 17.97
CA CYS A 25 2.44 3.02 16.62
C CYS A 25 1.35 3.09 15.55
N LEU A 26 0.18 2.48 15.79
CA LEU A 26 -0.96 2.60 14.90
C LEU A 26 -1.43 4.06 14.76
N GLN A 27 -1.56 4.78 15.88
CA GLN A 27 -1.96 6.20 15.86
C GLN A 27 -0.98 7.06 15.06
N GLN A 28 0.33 6.87 15.25
CA GLN A 28 1.36 7.61 14.51
C GLN A 28 1.36 7.25 13.02
N ALA A 29 1.17 5.97 12.70
CA ALA A 29 1.00 5.50 11.33
C ALA A 29 -0.23 6.15 10.65
N GLN A 30 -1.35 6.28 11.36
CA GLN A 30 -2.55 6.95 10.87
C GLN A 30 -2.29 8.43 10.58
N ALA A 31 -1.61 9.12 11.50
CA ALA A 31 -1.23 10.52 11.33
C ALA A 31 -0.31 10.71 10.11
N SER A 32 0.70 9.85 9.93
CA SER A 32 1.56 9.87 8.75
C SER A 32 0.79 9.60 7.44
N LYS A 33 -0.12 8.62 7.43
CA LYS A 33 -0.98 8.39 6.25
C LYS A 33 -1.84 9.62 5.93
N ALA A 34 -2.44 10.25 6.94
CA ALA A 34 -3.25 11.45 6.77
C ALA A 34 -2.41 12.62 6.21
N ALA A 35 -1.21 12.85 6.76
CA ALA A 35 -0.27 13.85 6.25
C ALA A 35 0.16 13.56 4.80
N GLY A 36 0.37 12.29 4.45
CA GLY A 36 0.68 11.87 3.08
C GLY A 36 -0.48 12.14 2.11
N ASN A 37 -1.72 11.86 2.52
CA ASN A 37 -2.91 12.17 1.73
C ASN A 37 -3.06 13.68 1.51
N ALA A 38 -2.89 14.49 2.56
CA ALA A 38 -2.93 15.94 2.47
C ALA A 38 -1.84 16.47 1.52
N ALA A 39 -0.62 15.92 1.58
CA ALA A 39 0.46 16.29 0.66
C ALA A 39 0.15 15.90 -0.79
N LEU A 40 -0.48 14.75 -1.05
CA LEU A 40 -0.91 14.36 -2.39
C LEU A 40 -1.98 15.30 -2.96
N GLN A 41 -2.94 15.71 -2.13
CA GLN A 41 -3.99 16.67 -2.49
C GLN A 41 -3.41 18.05 -2.78
N ALA A 42 -2.41 18.48 -2.01
CA ALA A 42 -1.66 19.72 -2.23
C ALA A 42 -0.68 19.67 -3.42
N GLY A 43 -0.69 18.60 -4.22
CA GLY A 43 0.19 18.49 -5.39
C GLY A 43 1.67 18.25 -5.05
N ASN A 44 1.99 17.78 -3.84
CA ASN A 44 3.35 17.48 -3.40
C ASN A 44 3.60 15.96 -3.24
N PRO A 45 3.81 15.23 -4.35
CA PRO A 45 3.96 13.78 -4.32
C PRO A 45 5.28 13.33 -3.67
N ARG A 46 6.31 14.19 -3.62
CA ARG A 46 7.56 13.89 -2.90
C ARG A 46 7.32 13.81 -1.40
N ARG A 47 6.66 14.83 -0.83
CA ARG A 47 6.28 14.83 0.59
C ARG A 47 5.32 13.70 0.91
N ALA A 48 4.36 13.42 0.03
CA ALA A 48 3.45 12.30 0.24
C ALA A 48 4.17 10.95 0.29
N SER A 49 5.06 10.68 -0.65
CA SER A 49 5.88 9.45 -0.66
C SER A 49 6.68 9.31 0.64
N PHE A 50 7.25 10.41 1.14
CA PHE A 50 7.98 10.42 2.40
C PHE A 50 7.09 10.06 3.60
N GLU A 51 5.91 10.69 3.73
CA GLU A 51 4.98 10.40 4.83
C GLU A 51 4.43 8.96 4.76
N TYR A 52 4.13 8.45 3.57
CA TYR A 52 3.70 7.05 3.40
C TYR A 52 4.79 6.06 3.79
N LYS A 53 6.07 6.36 3.55
CA LYS A 53 7.18 5.51 4.00
C LYS A 53 7.33 5.50 5.53
N LYS A 54 6.96 6.58 6.23
CA LYS A 54 6.96 6.58 7.71
C LYS A 54 5.95 5.60 8.29
N VAL A 55 4.82 5.36 7.62
CA VAL A 55 3.84 4.35 8.03
C VAL A 55 4.51 2.99 8.19
N TYR A 56 5.33 2.58 7.22
CA TYR A 56 6.10 1.35 7.33
C TYR A 56 7.03 1.34 8.56
N LEU A 57 7.71 2.45 8.85
CA LEU A 57 8.61 2.54 10.02
C LEU A 57 7.87 2.31 11.34
N TYR A 58 6.61 2.77 11.46
CA TYR A 58 5.80 2.53 12.66
C TYR A 58 5.22 1.11 12.74
N LEU A 59 4.94 0.49 11.60
CA LEU A 59 4.20 -0.78 11.55
C LEU A 59 5.08 -2.01 11.34
N ALA A 60 6.34 -1.85 10.91
CA ALA A 60 7.19 -2.96 10.46
C ALA A 60 7.31 -4.13 11.47
N GLU A 61 7.34 -3.84 12.77
CA GLU A 61 7.45 -4.86 13.83
C GLU A 61 6.13 -5.58 14.14
N TYR A 62 5.01 -5.09 13.60
CA TYR A 62 3.66 -5.59 13.88
C TYR A 62 2.96 -6.20 12.66
N LEU A 63 3.56 -6.07 11.47
CA LEU A 63 3.04 -6.69 10.25
C LEU A 63 3.24 -8.21 10.29
N PRO A 64 2.34 -8.99 9.65
CA PRO A 64 2.55 -10.41 9.41
C PRO A 64 3.91 -10.67 8.75
N ALA A 65 4.56 -11.79 9.08
CA ALA A 65 5.93 -12.06 8.62
C ALA A 65 6.05 -12.12 7.08
N ASP A 66 5.04 -12.69 6.42
CA ASP A 66 4.89 -12.72 4.96
C ASP A 66 4.81 -11.30 4.38
N VAL A 67 4.04 -10.42 5.01
CA VAL A 67 3.95 -9.01 4.60
C VAL A 67 5.26 -8.26 4.88
N ALA A 68 5.87 -8.45 6.05
CA ALA A 68 7.06 -7.73 6.48
C ALA A 68 8.29 -8.03 5.59
N GLN A 69 8.42 -9.27 5.11
CA GLN A 69 9.50 -9.68 4.20
C GLN A 69 9.36 -9.01 2.82
N SER A 70 8.14 -8.95 2.28
CA SER A 70 7.87 -8.29 1.00
C SER A 70 7.80 -6.76 1.09
N ALA A 71 7.59 -6.21 2.30
CA ALA A 71 7.49 -4.79 2.59
C ALA A 71 8.84 -4.08 2.80
N SER A 72 9.96 -4.80 2.74
CA SER A 72 11.27 -4.21 3.00
C SER A 72 11.51 -2.97 2.12
N PRO A 73 12.12 -1.87 2.64
CA PRO A 73 12.40 -0.67 1.85
C PRO A 73 13.29 -0.95 0.63
N ALA A 74 14.06 -2.05 0.68
CA ALA A 74 14.79 -2.58 -0.45
C ALA A 74 13.85 -3.15 -1.54
N ALA A 75 12.83 -3.94 -1.17
CA ALA A 75 11.84 -4.44 -2.11
C ALA A 75 10.97 -3.32 -2.73
N LEU A 76 10.65 -2.28 -1.96
CA LEU A 76 9.81 -1.14 -2.41
C LEU A 76 10.60 0.05 -2.98
N GLY A 77 11.94 -0.05 -3.09
CA GLY A 77 12.76 1.09 -3.52
C GLY A 77 14.21 0.80 -3.91
N SER A 78 14.63 -0.47 -4.06
CA SER A 78 15.99 -0.84 -4.44
C SER A 78 16.01 -2.04 -5.38
N ALA A 79 16.08 -1.78 -6.68
CA ALA A 79 16.77 -2.67 -7.61
C ALA A 79 17.49 -1.79 -8.63
N THR A 80 18.78 -1.63 -8.39
CA THR A 80 19.81 -1.16 -9.32
C THR A 80 19.78 -1.97 -10.61
N VAL A 81 19.50 -1.30 -11.73
CA VAL A 81 20.20 -1.54 -13.00
C VAL A 81 20.94 -0.25 -13.30
N GLY A 82 22.23 -0.37 -13.62
CA GLY A 82 23.23 0.69 -13.58
C GLY A 82 22.87 1.92 -14.41
N GLY A 83 23.19 3.07 -13.82
CA GLY A 83 23.07 4.39 -14.43
C GLY A 83 23.24 5.43 -13.36
N SER A 84 24.46 5.97 -13.23
CA SER A 84 24.75 7.14 -12.41
C SER A 84 23.74 8.24 -12.69
N ASP A 85 22.95 8.61 -11.69
CA ASP A 85 22.64 10.00 -11.38
C ASP A 85 22.13 10.11 -9.94
N ALA A 86 22.75 11.04 -9.21
CA ALA A 86 22.56 11.28 -7.80
C ALA A 86 21.11 11.73 -7.49
N GLY A 87 20.39 10.95 -6.70
CA GLY A 87 19.02 11.26 -6.27
C GLY A 87 18.70 10.73 -4.88
N GLY A 88 19.39 11.27 -3.86
CA GLY A 88 19.38 10.81 -2.47
C GLY A 88 17.99 10.73 -1.84
N ASN A 89 17.47 9.51 -1.70
CA ASN A 89 16.31 9.21 -0.85
C ASN A 89 16.44 7.90 -0.05
N SER A 90 17.48 7.10 -0.30
CA SER A 90 17.75 5.86 0.46
C SER A 90 18.40 6.16 1.82
N GLY A 91 19.32 7.14 1.88
CA GLY A 91 20.03 7.50 3.10
C GLY A 91 19.11 8.01 4.22
N LEU A 92 18.03 8.72 3.88
CA LEU A 92 17.16 9.35 4.87
C LEU A 92 16.27 8.34 5.61
N VAL A 93 15.84 7.26 4.95
CA VAL A 93 15.10 6.16 5.60
C VAL A 93 16.02 5.41 6.57
N HIS A 94 17.28 5.14 6.18
CA HIS A 94 18.27 4.52 7.04
C HIS A 94 18.62 5.41 8.25
N ILE A 95 18.76 6.73 8.03
CA ILE A 95 19.01 7.71 9.09
C ILE A 95 17.84 7.78 10.07
N LEU A 96 16.59 7.78 9.60
CA LEU A 96 15.41 7.78 10.47
C LEU A 96 15.27 6.48 11.26
N GLN A 97 15.54 5.33 10.65
CA GLN A 97 15.55 4.04 11.33
C GLN A 97 16.65 3.99 12.42
N GLN A 98 17.82 4.57 12.14
CA GLN A 98 18.92 4.67 13.10
C GLN A 98 18.63 5.66 14.23
N GLN A 99 17.94 6.78 13.95
CA GLN A 99 17.51 7.75 14.96
C GLN A 99 16.44 7.18 15.90
N GLN A 100 15.51 6.35 15.38
CA GLN A 100 14.55 5.64 16.22
C GLN A 100 15.24 4.61 17.14
N ARG A 101 16.25 3.88 16.63
CA ARG A 101 17.07 2.96 17.45
C ARG A 101 17.87 3.66 18.54
N ARG A 102 18.36 4.89 18.30
CA ARG A 102 19.11 5.67 19.30
C ARG A 102 18.24 6.24 20.43
N LYS A 103 16.92 6.34 20.25
CA LYS A 103 15.99 6.87 21.26
C LYS A 103 15.38 5.80 22.17
N GLN A 104 15.71 4.53 22.00
CA GLN A 104 15.21 3.48 22.88
C GLN A 104 16.28 3.09 23.92
N PRO A 105 15.99 3.16 25.23
CA PRO A 105 16.84 2.53 26.23
C PRO A 105 16.80 1.01 26.03
N ARG A 106 17.98 0.38 25.96
CA ARG A 106 18.13 -1.08 25.92
C ARG A 106 17.63 -1.65 27.24
N SER A 107 16.37 -2.12 27.28
CA SER A 107 15.91 -2.99 28.36
C SER A 107 16.30 -4.43 28.04
N ALA A 108 17.26 -4.97 28.79
CA ALA A 108 17.46 -6.40 28.88
C ALA A 108 16.38 -7.01 29.78
N ALA A 109 15.64 -8.01 29.29
CA ALA A 109 14.90 -8.98 30.09
C ALA A 109 14.55 -10.15 29.16
N THR A 110 15.10 -11.35 29.34
CA THR A 110 14.77 -12.36 30.37
C THR A 110 13.32 -12.83 30.21
N GLY A 111 13.19 -14.09 29.77
CA GLY A 111 11.93 -14.75 29.51
C GLY A 111 11.04 -14.88 30.74
N SER A 112 9.74 -14.75 30.49
CA SER A 112 8.69 -15.31 31.33
C SER A 112 7.47 -15.48 30.42
N GLU A 113 7.22 -16.72 30.01
CA GLU A 113 6.00 -17.11 29.30
C GLU A 113 4.83 -16.92 30.27
N SER A 114 4.05 -15.85 30.04
CA SER A 114 2.91 -15.50 30.89
C SER A 114 1.62 -15.82 30.15
N LEU A 115 0.78 -16.64 30.80
CA LEU A 115 -0.58 -17.00 30.43
C LEU A 115 -1.42 -15.73 30.17
N ALA A 116 -1.49 -15.31 28.91
CA ALA A 116 -2.35 -14.21 28.50
C ALA A 116 -3.81 -14.64 28.61
N SER A 117 -4.64 -13.81 29.24
CA SER A 117 -6.09 -14.02 29.30
C SER A 117 -6.69 -13.90 27.89
N PRO A 118 -7.69 -14.72 27.51
CA PRO A 118 -8.32 -14.70 26.18
C PRO A 118 -8.75 -13.30 25.65
N PRO A 119 -9.22 -12.32 26.45
CA PRO A 119 -9.53 -10.98 25.94
C PRO A 119 -8.32 -10.17 25.46
N ALA A 120 -7.11 -10.44 25.97
CA ALA A 120 -5.90 -9.70 25.60
C ALA A 120 -5.36 -10.11 24.21
N GLU A 121 -5.45 -11.40 23.87
CA GLU A 121 -5.04 -11.92 22.55
C GLU A 121 -5.98 -11.44 21.44
N ALA A 122 -7.29 -11.44 21.70
CA ALA A 122 -8.28 -10.93 20.75
C ALA A 122 -8.06 -9.44 20.43
N ALA A 123 -7.71 -8.63 21.44
CA ALA A 123 -7.41 -7.21 21.25
C ALA A 123 -6.16 -6.97 20.40
N LEU A 124 -5.09 -7.75 20.60
CA LEU A 124 -3.88 -7.68 19.78
C LEU A 124 -4.11 -8.14 18.35
N LEU A 125 -4.93 -9.17 18.15
CA LEU A 125 -5.27 -9.66 16.81
C LEU A 125 -6.06 -8.61 16.04
N LYS A 126 -7.05 -7.97 16.68
CA LYS A 126 -7.78 -6.83 16.10
C LYS A 126 -6.83 -5.70 15.68
N LEU A 127 -5.88 -5.35 16.55
CA LEU A 127 -4.91 -4.31 16.26
C LEU A 127 -4.00 -4.66 15.07
N ARG A 128 -3.56 -5.92 14.95
CA ARG A 128 -2.79 -6.40 13.79
C ARG A 128 -3.58 -6.31 12.49
N VAL A 129 -4.88 -6.63 12.52
CA VAL A 129 -5.76 -6.47 11.36
C VAL A 129 -5.82 -5.00 10.94
N GLU A 130 -6.07 -4.08 11.87
CA GLU A 130 -6.11 -2.63 11.60
C GLU A 130 -4.77 -2.11 11.03
N MET A 131 -3.64 -2.57 11.57
CA MET A 131 -2.31 -2.20 11.06
C MET A 131 -2.07 -2.72 9.65
N THR A 132 -2.48 -3.96 9.35
CA THR A 132 -2.34 -4.55 8.01
C THR A 132 -3.22 -3.82 6.99
N GLN A 133 -4.45 -3.48 7.36
CA GLN A 133 -5.36 -2.65 6.54
C GLN A 133 -4.77 -1.26 6.27
N LEU A 134 -4.25 -0.61 7.31
CA LEU A 134 -3.62 0.71 7.19
C LEU A 134 -2.39 0.66 6.26
N TYR A 135 -1.58 -0.39 6.39
CA TYR A 135 -0.42 -0.60 5.56
C TYR A 135 -0.81 -0.86 4.10
N ALA A 136 -1.75 -1.77 3.83
CA ALA A 136 -2.25 -2.05 2.47
C ALA A 136 -2.77 -0.78 1.77
N ALA A 137 -3.60 0.02 2.46
CA ALA A 137 -4.10 1.28 1.94
C ALA A 137 -2.97 2.30 1.67
N THR A 138 -1.94 2.30 2.52
CA THR A 138 -0.78 3.19 2.37
C THR A 138 0.09 2.80 1.18
N VAL A 139 0.40 1.51 1.02
CA VAL A 139 1.17 1.02 -0.14
C VAL A 139 0.43 1.31 -1.45
N ASN A 140 -0.89 1.16 -1.46
CA ASN A 140 -1.70 1.54 -2.61
C ASN A 140 -1.54 3.04 -2.93
N ASN A 141 -1.60 3.92 -1.93
CA ASN A 141 -1.40 5.37 -2.13
C ASN A 141 0.05 5.73 -2.49
N LEU A 142 1.02 4.95 -2.01
CA LEU A 142 2.42 5.08 -2.39
C LEU A 142 2.61 4.78 -3.88
N ALA A 143 1.88 3.81 -4.45
CA ALA A 143 1.87 3.58 -5.90
C ALA A 143 1.44 4.83 -6.70
N LEU A 144 0.39 5.51 -6.25
CA LEU A 144 -0.05 6.78 -6.84
C LEU A 144 1.01 7.88 -6.70
N ALA A 145 1.64 8.00 -5.53
CA ALA A 145 2.72 8.97 -5.32
C ALA A 145 3.91 8.70 -6.26
N HIS A 146 4.31 7.43 -6.42
CA HIS A 146 5.37 7.03 -7.35
C HIS A 146 5.02 7.34 -8.80
N MET A 147 3.79 7.02 -9.22
CA MET A 147 3.30 7.38 -10.56
C MET A 147 3.37 8.90 -10.80
N LYS A 148 2.94 9.72 -9.84
CA LYS A 148 3.03 11.19 -9.94
C LYS A 148 4.48 11.73 -9.94
N LEU A 149 5.44 10.94 -9.46
CA LEU A 149 6.87 11.27 -9.48
C LEU A 149 7.59 10.78 -10.74
N GLY A 150 6.90 10.10 -11.66
CA GLY A 150 7.52 9.45 -12.82
C GLY A 150 8.29 8.17 -12.47
N ARG A 151 8.14 7.67 -11.25
CA ARG A 151 8.80 6.45 -10.74
C ARG A 151 7.91 5.23 -11.00
N TYR A 152 7.72 4.92 -12.28
CA TYR A 152 6.69 3.97 -12.72
C TYR A 152 6.97 2.53 -12.27
N GLU A 153 8.24 2.11 -12.28
CA GLU A 153 8.66 0.78 -11.80
C GLU A 153 8.30 0.56 -10.33
N GLU A 154 8.59 1.54 -9.47
CA GLU A 154 8.21 1.49 -8.06
C GLU A 154 6.69 1.58 -7.85
N GLY A 155 6.00 2.32 -8.74
CA GLY A 155 4.54 2.33 -8.81
C GLY A 155 3.95 0.94 -9.08
N VAL A 156 4.50 0.22 -10.07
CA VAL A 156 4.13 -1.17 -10.38
C VAL A 156 4.39 -2.05 -9.16
N LYS A 157 5.59 -2.00 -8.57
CA LYS A 157 5.93 -2.83 -7.39
C LYS A 157 4.95 -2.62 -6.23
N CYS A 158 4.61 -1.37 -5.92
CA CYS A 158 3.67 -1.06 -4.85
C CYS A 158 2.26 -1.61 -5.16
N ALA A 159 1.75 -1.39 -6.38
CA ALA A 159 0.42 -1.87 -6.76
C ALA A 159 0.36 -3.40 -6.80
N THR A 160 1.38 -4.05 -7.36
CA THR A 160 1.55 -5.51 -7.40
C THR A 160 1.58 -6.10 -5.99
N ALA A 161 2.35 -5.52 -5.06
CA ALA A 161 2.42 -6.01 -3.69
C ALA A 161 1.04 -6.10 -3.03
N VAL A 162 0.19 -5.09 -3.24
CA VAL A 162 -1.17 -5.04 -2.66
C VAL A 162 -2.15 -5.97 -3.38
N LEU A 163 -1.95 -6.21 -4.68
CA LEU A 163 -2.82 -7.08 -5.48
C LEU A 163 -2.49 -8.57 -5.33
N GLU A 164 -1.23 -8.91 -5.14
CA GLU A 164 -0.75 -10.29 -5.22
C GLU A 164 -0.41 -10.91 -3.86
N GLN A 165 -0.13 -10.12 -2.82
CA GLN A 165 0.04 -10.66 -1.47
C GLN A 165 -1.34 -10.91 -0.84
N PRO A 166 -1.70 -12.17 -0.50
CA PRO A 166 -3.03 -12.50 -0.02
C PRO A 166 -3.45 -11.71 1.23
N ALA A 167 -2.53 -11.52 2.18
CA ALA A 167 -2.80 -10.76 3.41
C ALA A 167 -3.10 -9.28 3.12
N LEU A 168 -2.36 -8.66 2.19
CA LEU A 168 -2.61 -7.26 1.80
C LEU A 168 -3.88 -7.13 0.97
N ARG A 169 -4.14 -8.08 0.06
CA ARG A 169 -5.36 -8.11 -0.76
C ARG A 169 -6.60 -8.20 0.13
N ALA A 170 -6.62 -9.16 1.05
CA ALA A 170 -7.71 -9.37 2.00
C ALA A 170 -7.90 -8.14 2.91
N ALA A 171 -6.81 -7.54 3.39
CA ALA A 171 -6.89 -6.33 4.21
C ALA A 171 -7.41 -5.12 3.41
N LEU A 172 -7.04 -5.01 2.14
CA LEU A 172 -7.52 -3.95 1.26
C LEU A 172 -9.02 -4.08 0.97
N ASP A 173 -9.51 -5.30 0.75
CA ASP A 173 -10.92 -5.58 0.50
C ASP A 173 -11.76 -5.43 1.78
N ALA A 174 -11.24 -5.84 2.95
CA ALA A 174 -11.90 -5.63 4.23
C ALA A 174 -12.09 -4.14 4.54
N GLY A 175 -11.08 -3.31 4.26
CA GLY A 175 -11.19 -1.85 4.39
C GLY A 175 -12.11 -1.19 3.35
N ALA A 176 -12.58 -1.95 2.35
CA ALA A 176 -13.50 -1.49 1.31
C ALA A 176 -14.96 -1.84 1.59
N GLN A 177 -15.26 -2.63 2.64
CA GLN A 177 -16.62 -3.10 2.94
C GLN A 177 -17.60 -1.96 3.24
N ASP A 178 -17.10 -0.80 3.66
CA ASP A 178 -17.89 0.41 3.88
C ASP A 178 -18.06 1.26 2.59
N CYS A 179 -17.35 0.95 1.51
CA CYS A 179 -17.45 1.67 0.24
C CYS A 179 -18.57 1.08 -0.62
N THR A 180 -19.75 1.71 -0.59
CA THR A 180 -20.87 1.43 -1.50
C THR A 180 -20.64 2.00 -2.90
N SER A 181 -19.46 1.79 -3.47
CA SER A 181 -19.17 2.34 -4.80
C SER A 181 -19.85 1.52 -5.88
N ALA A 182 -20.58 2.20 -6.77
CA ALA A 182 -21.28 1.57 -7.89
C ALA A 182 -20.33 0.97 -8.93
N ARG A 183 -19.05 1.36 -8.93
CA ARG A 183 -18.04 0.93 -9.92
C ARG A 183 -16.87 0.24 -9.25
N PHE A 184 -16.42 -0.85 -9.86
CA PHE A 184 -15.27 -1.59 -9.36
C PHE A 184 -13.99 -0.74 -9.36
N SER A 185 -13.82 0.16 -10.34
CA SER A 185 -12.61 0.98 -10.43
C SER A 185 -12.44 1.97 -9.25
N ASP A 186 -13.54 2.29 -8.56
CA ASP A 186 -13.53 3.15 -7.38
C ASP A 186 -13.16 2.41 -6.09
N THR A 187 -13.25 1.07 -6.11
CA THR A 187 -12.81 0.25 -4.99
C THR A 187 -11.29 0.40 -4.80
N PRO A 188 -10.76 0.16 -3.58
CA PRO A 188 -9.32 0.12 -3.37
C PRO A 188 -8.57 -0.83 -4.31
N ALA A 189 -9.17 -1.98 -4.64
CA ALA A 189 -8.66 -2.96 -5.59
C ALA A 189 -8.60 -2.40 -7.01
N GLY A 190 -9.71 -1.83 -7.48
CA GLY A 190 -9.81 -1.19 -8.78
C GLY A 190 -8.83 -0.02 -8.92
N LYS A 191 -8.67 0.79 -7.87
CA LYS A 191 -7.66 1.85 -7.83
C LYS A 191 -6.24 1.32 -7.95
N ALA A 192 -5.93 0.20 -7.29
CA ALA A 192 -4.59 -0.43 -7.41
C ALA A 192 -4.33 -0.90 -8.85
N LEU A 193 -5.31 -1.56 -9.49
CA LEU A 193 -5.24 -1.99 -10.89
C LEU A 193 -5.09 -0.79 -11.84
N LEU A 194 -5.88 0.27 -11.67
CA LEU A 194 -5.77 1.50 -12.46
C LEU A 194 -4.38 2.13 -12.35
N ARG A 195 -3.82 2.16 -11.13
CA ARG A 195 -2.47 2.69 -10.89
C ARG A 195 -1.40 1.82 -11.56
N ARG A 196 -1.51 0.49 -11.48
CA ARG A 196 -0.58 -0.45 -12.13
C ARG A 196 -0.65 -0.36 -13.65
N ALA A 197 -1.85 -0.40 -14.23
CA ALA A 197 -2.08 -0.22 -15.66
C ALA A 197 -1.50 1.10 -16.18
N SER A 198 -1.72 2.19 -15.44
CA SER A 198 -1.17 3.51 -15.78
C SER A 198 0.35 3.51 -15.80
N CYS A 199 1.00 2.84 -14.85
CA CYS A 199 2.45 2.70 -14.83
C CYS A 199 2.94 1.84 -16.01
N HIS A 200 2.26 0.72 -16.32
CA HIS A 200 2.60 -0.12 -17.48
C HIS A 200 2.49 0.63 -18.81
N VAL A 201 1.46 1.47 -18.99
CA VAL A 201 1.34 2.36 -20.16
C VAL A 201 2.55 3.28 -20.29
N LYS A 202 3.01 3.86 -19.17
CA LYS A 202 4.18 4.76 -19.16
C LYS A 202 5.51 4.06 -19.40
N LEU A 203 5.58 2.76 -19.09
CA LEU A 203 6.72 1.90 -19.36
C LEU A 203 6.65 1.20 -20.72
N SER A 204 5.62 1.47 -21.53
CA SER A 204 5.35 0.75 -22.78
C SER A 204 5.17 -0.76 -22.62
N ASN A 205 4.80 -1.23 -21.43
CA ASN A 205 4.48 -2.62 -21.14
C ASN A 205 3.02 -2.92 -21.50
N TRP A 206 2.69 -2.82 -22.79
CA TRP A 206 1.31 -2.80 -23.27
C TRP A 206 0.50 -4.05 -22.90
N ALA A 207 1.09 -5.24 -23.02
CA ALA A 207 0.41 -6.50 -22.70
C ALA A 207 -0.01 -6.59 -21.23
N LEU A 208 0.82 -6.06 -20.31
CA LEU A 208 0.50 -6.01 -18.88
C LEU A 208 -0.57 -4.96 -18.58
N ALA A 209 -0.51 -3.80 -19.24
CA ALA A 209 -1.57 -2.79 -19.14
C ALA A 209 -2.92 -3.33 -19.63
N GLU A 210 -2.94 -4.07 -20.75
CA GLU A 210 -4.14 -4.72 -21.27
C GLU A 210 -4.71 -5.77 -20.31
N ALA A 211 -3.84 -6.55 -19.66
CA ALA A 211 -4.28 -7.52 -18.66
C ALA A 211 -5.02 -6.84 -17.51
N ASP A 212 -4.45 -5.77 -16.93
CA ASP A 212 -5.09 -5.00 -15.86
C ASP A 212 -6.40 -4.33 -16.32
N ILE A 213 -6.45 -3.78 -17.54
CA ILE A 213 -7.66 -3.20 -18.14
C ILE A 213 -8.75 -4.26 -18.29
N ARG A 214 -8.42 -5.48 -18.78
CA ARG A 214 -9.39 -6.57 -18.90
C ARG A 214 -9.95 -6.95 -17.54
N THR A 215 -9.12 -7.03 -16.50
CA THR A 215 -9.61 -7.29 -15.13
C THR A 215 -10.59 -6.21 -14.67
N LEU A 216 -10.29 -4.94 -14.92
CA LEU A 216 -11.18 -3.81 -14.58
C LEU A 216 -12.52 -3.88 -15.33
N THR A 217 -12.50 -4.23 -16.62
CA THR A 217 -13.72 -4.34 -17.44
C THR A 217 -14.58 -5.53 -17.02
N VAL A 218 -13.98 -6.72 -16.84
CA VAL A 218 -14.71 -7.93 -16.42
C VAL A 218 -15.36 -7.72 -15.05
N ALA A 219 -14.64 -7.12 -14.11
CA ALA A 219 -15.16 -6.84 -12.77
C ALA A 219 -16.28 -5.78 -12.75
N SER A 220 -16.38 -4.94 -13.79
CA SER A 220 -17.41 -3.90 -13.92
C SER A 220 -18.65 -4.36 -14.69
N GLY A 221 -18.57 -5.47 -15.43
CA GLY A 221 -19.59 -5.92 -16.40
C GLY A 221 -20.18 -7.30 -16.15
N GLY A 222 -20.17 -7.81 -14.91
CA GLY A 222 -20.72 -9.12 -14.54
C GLY A 222 -22.26 -9.24 -14.57
N GLY A 223 -22.97 -8.36 -15.28
CA GLY A 223 -24.41 -8.45 -15.54
C GLY A 223 -24.66 -9.00 -16.95
N ALA A 224 -25.62 -9.90 -17.09
CA ALA A 224 -26.02 -10.52 -18.36
C ALA A 224 -26.12 -9.51 -19.53
N PRO A 225 -25.85 -9.93 -20.79
CA PRO A 225 -25.71 -9.06 -21.97
C PRO A 225 -27.01 -8.39 -22.46
N ASN A 226 -28.04 -8.25 -21.61
CA ASN A 226 -29.38 -7.80 -22.01
C ASN A 226 -29.77 -6.39 -21.54
N ASP A 227 -28.94 -5.68 -20.78
CA ASP A 227 -29.22 -4.27 -20.47
C ASP A 227 -28.04 -3.40 -20.92
N GLY A 228 -28.33 -2.46 -21.84
CA GLY A 228 -27.39 -1.63 -22.60
C GLY A 228 -26.57 -0.62 -21.78
N SER A 229 -25.97 -1.04 -20.67
CA SER A 229 -24.98 -0.28 -19.91
C SER A 229 -23.56 -0.72 -20.28
N ASP A 230 -23.23 -0.61 -21.57
CA ASP A 230 -21.88 -0.82 -22.13
C ASP A 230 -20.94 0.36 -21.82
N ALA A 231 -21.24 1.12 -20.76
CA ALA A 231 -20.47 2.27 -20.34
C ALA A 231 -19.22 1.77 -19.60
N LEU A 232 -18.18 1.45 -20.37
CA LEU A 232 -16.80 1.33 -19.87
C LEU A 232 -16.54 2.45 -18.88
N ASP A 233 -15.98 2.10 -17.73
CA ASP A 233 -15.68 3.07 -16.69
C ASP A 233 -14.86 4.22 -17.28
N ALA A 234 -15.28 5.46 -17.03
CA ALA A 234 -14.64 6.66 -17.53
C ALA A 234 -13.14 6.71 -17.18
N ALA A 235 -12.73 6.06 -16.08
CA ALA A 235 -11.32 5.93 -15.69
C ALA A 235 -10.52 4.95 -16.59
N VAL A 236 -11.17 3.96 -17.20
CA VAL A 236 -10.55 2.90 -18.02
C VAL A 236 -10.41 3.33 -19.48
N VAL A 237 -11.38 4.08 -20.01
CA VAL A 237 -11.38 4.58 -21.39
C VAL A 237 -10.06 5.25 -21.83
N PRO A 238 -9.47 6.21 -21.09
CA PRO A 238 -8.23 6.85 -21.50
C PRO A 238 -7.04 5.88 -21.53
N LEU A 239 -7.01 4.89 -20.62
CA LEU A 239 -5.97 3.86 -20.60
C LEU A 239 -6.06 2.95 -21.81
N ALA A 240 -7.27 2.47 -22.13
CA ALA A 240 -7.50 1.64 -23.32
C ALA A 240 -7.08 2.36 -24.61
N ARG A 241 -7.40 3.65 -24.74
CA ARG A 241 -6.97 4.47 -25.88
C ARG A 241 -5.44 4.62 -25.96
N ALA A 242 -4.79 4.87 -24.81
CA ALA A 242 -3.33 5.02 -24.75
C ALA A 242 -2.61 3.74 -25.18
N VAL A 243 -3.10 2.57 -24.74
CA VAL A 243 -2.57 1.27 -25.14
C VAL A 243 -2.74 1.05 -26.64
N ALA A 244 -3.95 1.26 -27.18
CA ALA A 244 -4.22 1.07 -28.61
C ALA A 244 -3.30 1.93 -29.50
N HIS A 245 -3.13 3.21 -29.13
CA HIS A 245 -2.22 4.11 -29.82
C HIS A 245 -0.75 3.66 -29.70
N GLY A 246 -0.32 3.23 -28.51
CA GLY A 246 1.03 2.72 -28.28
C GLY A 246 1.37 1.51 -29.17
N ARG A 247 0.45 0.56 -29.27
CA ARG A 247 0.59 -0.66 -30.10
C ARG A 247 0.67 -0.33 -31.58
N GLN A 248 -0.17 0.59 -32.07
CA GLN A 248 -0.11 1.05 -33.46
C GLN A 248 1.24 1.73 -33.77
N ALA A 249 1.75 2.54 -32.84
CA ALA A 249 3.04 3.20 -33.00
C ALA A 249 4.22 2.20 -33.03
N GLU A 250 4.20 1.15 -32.21
CA GLU A 250 5.22 0.10 -32.26
C GLU A 250 5.18 -0.70 -33.57
N ALA A 251 3.98 -1.13 -34.00
CA ALA A 251 3.82 -1.86 -35.26
C ALA A 251 4.27 -1.02 -36.47
N ALA A 252 3.99 0.29 -36.45
CA ALA A 252 4.47 1.21 -37.49
C ALA A 252 6.01 1.30 -37.51
N LYS A 253 6.65 1.41 -36.35
CA LYS A 253 8.12 1.43 -36.22
C LYS A 253 8.75 0.12 -36.68
N GLU A 254 8.17 -1.01 -36.30
CA GLU A 254 8.62 -2.34 -36.73
C GLU A 254 8.53 -2.49 -38.24
N LYS A 255 7.41 -2.08 -38.83
CA LYS A 255 7.23 -2.06 -40.29
C LYS A 255 8.27 -1.19 -41.01
N GLU A 256 8.51 0.01 -40.51
CA GLU A 256 9.52 0.92 -41.06
C GLU A 256 10.93 0.31 -40.95
N MET A 257 11.25 -0.31 -39.81
CA MET A 257 12.53 -0.98 -39.59
C MET A 257 12.72 -2.14 -40.57
N MET A 258 11.71 -2.99 -40.77
CA MET A 258 11.75 -4.07 -41.76
C MET A 258 11.98 -3.52 -43.17
N GLN A 259 11.27 -2.46 -43.57
CA GLN A 259 11.45 -1.85 -44.90
C GLN A 259 12.89 -1.39 -45.12
N ARG A 260 13.55 -0.83 -44.10
CA ARG A 260 14.96 -0.40 -44.18
C ARG A 260 15.94 -1.57 -44.21
N MET A 261 15.62 -2.70 -43.60
CA MET A 261 16.49 -3.89 -43.63
C MET A 261 16.47 -4.61 -44.98
N PHE A 262 15.39 -4.46 -45.75
CA PHE A 262 15.17 -5.17 -47.02
C PHE A 262 15.18 -4.24 -48.26
N ALA A 263 15.53 -2.97 -48.11
CA ALA A 263 15.75 -2.01 -49.19
C ALA A 263 17.25 -1.82 -49.45
#